data_AF-A0A090W4T2-F1
#
_entry.id   AF-A0A090W4T2-F1
#
_cell.length_a   1.000
_cell.length_b   1.000
_cell.length_c   1.000
_cell.angle_alpha   90.00
_cell.angle_beta   90.00
_cell.angle_gamma   90.00
#
_symmetry.space_group_name_H-M   'P 1'
#
loop_
_entity.id
_entity.type
_entity.pdbx_description
1 polymer ?
#
loop_
_entity_poly.entity_id
_entity_poly.type
_entity_poly.pdbx_seq_one_letter_code
_entity_poly.pdbx_strand_id
1 'polypeptide(L)'
;MIDQLLEYDTELFLFLNNLGSPTWDSFWLFITHKFASIPLYVVLLYLMYKKFGLKSLLVILVVVALMITFTDQITNVFKRGFERPRPCGVPNLVDELRFIAVRCGKYGFFSGHSSNSMSAAVFIGLMLRPFYKT
;
A
#
# COMPACT_ATOMS: atom_id res chain seq x y z
N MET A 1 23.93 -7.09 12.82
CA MET A 1 23.14 -7.67 11.70
C MET A 1 21.82 -6.92 11.54
N ILE A 2 21.00 -6.78 12.59
CA ILE A 2 19.80 -5.93 12.55
C ILE A 2 20.16 -4.45 12.36
N ASP A 3 21.18 -3.95 13.04
CA ASP A 3 21.60 -2.54 12.90
C ASP A 3 22.02 -2.19 11.47
N GLN A 4 22.76 -3.10 10.82
CA GLN A 4 23.15 -2.95 9.42
C GLN A 4 21.94 -2.95 8.47
N LEU A 5 20.89 -3.72 8.77
CA LEU A 5 19.65 -3.68 7.99
C LEU A 5 18.91 -2.35 8.20
N LEU A 6 18.94 -1.78 9.40
CA LEU A 6 18.34 -0.48 9.69
C LEU A 6 19.10 0.66 9.00
N GLU A 7 20.43 0.56 8.93
CA GLU A 7 21.28 1.47 8.18
C GLU A 7 20.93 1.43 6.69
N TYR A 8 20.91 0.24 6.06
CA TYR A 8 20.51 0.10 4.66
C TYR A 8 19.06 0.53 4.37
N ASP A 9 18.11 0.26 5.27
CA ASP A 9 16.74 0.75 5.14
C ASP A 9 16.67 2.28 5.16
N THR A 10 17.49 2.91 6.01
CA THR A 10 17.57 4.37 6.14
C THR A 10 18.23 5.01 4.92
N GLU A 11 19.39 4.50 4.50
CA GLU A 11 20.10 4.98 3.32
C GLU A 11 19.25 4.83 2.05
N LEU A 12 18.62 3.69 1.86
CA LEU A 12 17.74 3.44 0.71
C LEU A 12 16.51 4.36 0.76
N PHE A 13 15.91 4.57 1.93
CA PHE A 13 14.80 5.50 2.09
C PHE A 13 15.20 6.92 1.72
N LEU A 14 16.31 7.44 2.27
CA LEU A 14 16.78 8.79 2.00
C LEU A 14 17.16 8.97 0.53
N PHE A 15 17.83 7.97 -0.06
CA PHE A 15 18.13 7.97 -1.49
C PHE A 15 16.86 8.11 -2.33
N LEU A 16 15.88 7.23 -2.15
CA LEU A 16 14.64 7.25 -2.92
C LEU A 16 13.79 8.51 -2.65
N ASN A 17 13.75 8.97 -1.41
CA ASN A 17 12.98 10.14 -1.01
C ASN A 17 13.56 11.44 -1.59
N ASN A 18 14.89 11.54 -1.67
CA ASN A 18 15.58 12.68 -2.26
C ASN A 18 15.63 12.68 -3.80
N LEU A 19 15.22 11.59 -4.47
CA LEU A 19 14.91 11.61 -5.91
C LEU A 19 13.62 12.38 -6.23
N GLY A 20 12.80 12.70 -5.22
CA GLY A 20 11.56 13.46 -5.40
C GLY A 20 11.82 14.92 -5.78
N SER A 21 10.88 15.53 -6.52
CA SER A 21 10.96 16.94 -6.89
C SER A 21 9.58 17.61 -6.85
N PRO A 22 9.51 18.95 -6.64
CA PRO A 22 8.24 19.68 -6.59
C PRO A 22 7.31 19.45 -7.79
N THR A 23 7.88 19.23 -8.98
CA THR A 23 7.15 18.91 -10.21
C THR A 23 6.29 17.65 -10.09
N TRP A 24 6.77 16.64 -9.33
CA TRP A 24 6.10 15.34 -9.19
C TRP A 24 5.35 15.18 -7.88
N ASP A 25 5.42 16.13 -6.95
CA ASP A 25 4.77 16.03 -5.63
C ASP A 25 3.26 15.77 -5.75
N SER A 26 2.59 16.51 -6.64
CA SER A 26 1.14 16.34 -6.86
C SER A 26 0.80 14.96 -7.42
N PHE A 27 1.68 14.39 -8.26
CA PHE A 27 1.50 13.05 -8.80
C PHE A 27 1.62 11.98 -7.71
N TRP A 28 2.62 12.07 -6.84
CA TRP A 28 2.79 11.13 -5.73
C TRP A 28 1.64 11.22 -4.72
N LEU A 29 1.19 12.45 -4.42
CA LEU A 29 0.02 12.67 -3.58
C LEU A 29 -1.27 12.14 -4.21
N PHE A 30 -1.41 12.25 -5.53
CA PHE A 30 -2.54 11.67 -6.25
C PHE A 30 -2.52 10.14 -6.19
N ILE A 31 -1.40 9.49 -6.52
CA ILE A 31 -1.29 8.02 -6.51
C ILE A 31 -1.55 7.43 -5.12
N THR A 32 -1.05 8.07 -4.06
CA THR A 32 -1.25 7.57 -2.70
C THR A 32 -2.68 7.81 -2.18
N HIS A 33 -3.44 8.68 -2.83
CA HIS A 33 -4.78 9.03 -2.40
C HIS A 33 -5.77 7.89 -2.66
N LYS A 34 -6.47 7.43 -1.61
CA LYS A 34 -7.40 6.28 -1.66
C LYS A 34 -8.47 6.35 -2.75
N PHE A 35 -8.92 7.55 -3.12
CA PHE A 35 -9.95 7.72 -4.16
C PHE A 35 -9.39 7.68 -5.58
N ALA A 36 -8.08 7.89 -5.76
CA ALA A 36 -7.45 7.81 -7.08
C ALA A 36 -7.52 6.39 -7.68
N SER A 37 -7.64 5.36 -6.83
CA SER A 37 -7.79 3.96 -7.25
C SER A 37 -9.23 3.57 -7.63
N ILE A 38 -10.24 4.43 -7.41
CA ILE A 38 -11.65 4.11 -7.73
C ILE A 38 -11.82 3.70 -9.20
N PRO A 39 -11.31 4.44 -10.20
CA PRO A 39 -11.47 4.05 -11.60
C PRO A 39 -10.90 2.66 -11.90
N LEU A 40 -9.73 2.33 -11.34
CA LEU A 40 -9.13 1.01 -11.47
C LEU A 40 -10.03 -0.07 -10.86
N TYR A 41 -10.55 0.14 -9.65
CA TYR A 41 -11.46 -0.81 -9.00
C TYR A 41 -12.75 -1.01 -9.78
N VAL A 42 -13.32 0.04 -10.37
CA VAL A 42 -14.50 -0.07 -11.24
C VAL A 42 -14.22 -0.96 -12.45
N VAL A 43 -13.09 -0.76 -13.12
CA VAL A 43 -12.68 -1.60 -14.26
C VAL A 43 -12.50 -3.05 -13.84
N LEU A 44 -11.78 -3.30 -12.73
CA LEU A 44 -11.57 -4.67 -12.23
C LEU A 44 -12.88 -5.36 -11.86
N LEU A 45 -13.78 -4.68 -11.15
CA LEU A 45 -15.10 -5.20 -10.81
C LEU A 45 -15.94 -5.50 -12.05
N TYR A 46 -15.88 -4.64 -13.07
CA TYR A 46 -16.54 -4.90 -14.35
C TYR A 46 -15.98 -6.15 -15.05
N LEU A 47 -14.66 -6.32 -15.10
CA LEU A 47 -14.04 -7.51 -15.69
C LEU A 47 -14.42 -8.78 -14.92
N MET A 48 -14.47 -8.70 -13.59
CA MET A 48 -14.89 -9.81 -12.73
C MET A 48 -16.36 -10.16 -12.95
N TYR A 49 -17.24 -9.15 -13.00
CA TYR A 49 -18.66 -9.33 -13.34
C TYR A 49 -18.81 -10.02 -14.70
N LYS A 50 -18.09 -9.54 -15.72
CA LYS A 50 -18.17 -10.06 -17.09
C LYS A 50 -17.76 -11.53 -17.20
N LYS A 51 -16.83 -12.00 -16.34
CA LYS A 51 -16.30 -13.37 -16.41
C LYS A 51 -16.98 -14.35 -15.46
N PHE A 52 -17.45 -13.89 -14.29
CA PHE A 52 -17.95 -14.77 -13.24
C PHE A 52 -19.44 -14.56 -12.91
N GLY A 53 -20.06 -13.48 -13.40
CA GLY A 53 -21.46 -13.13 -13.13
C GLY A 53 -21.68 -12.53 -11.72
N LEU A 54 -22.90 -12.08 -11.46
CA LEU A 54 -23.25 -11.33 -10.24
C LEU A 54 -23.07 -12.16 -8.96
N LYS A 55 -23.52 -13.43 -8.94
CA LYS A 55 -23.44 -14.28 -7.73
C LYS A 55 -21.98 -14.45 -7.27
N SER A 56 -21.10 -14.81 -8.20
CA SER A 56 -19.68 -14.97 -7.92
C SER A 56 -19.01 -13.64 -7.58
N LEU A 57 -19.41 -12.53 -8.21
CA LEU A 57 -18.90 -11.20 -7.88
C LEU A 57 -19.21 -10.84 -6.42
N LEU A 58 -20.42 -11.13 -5.94
CA LEU A 58 -20.77 -10.88 -4.53
C LEU A 58 -19.89 -11.69 -3.58
N VAL A 59 -19.62 -12.96 -3.90
CA VAL A 59 -18.69 -13.80 -3.12
C VAL A 59 -17.28 -13.21 -3.14
N ILE A 60 -16.79 -12.79 -4.32
CA ILE A 60 -15.49 -12.13 -4.48
C ILE A 60 -15.40 -10.87 -3.62
N LEU A 61 -16.44 -10.03 -3.59
CA LEU A 61 -16.48 -8.83 -2.77
C LEU A 61 -16.39 -9.14 -1.27
N VAL A 62 -17.11 -10.18 -0.80
CA VAL A 62 -17.01 -10.63 0.59
C VAL A 62 -15.60 -11.12 0.90
N VAL A 63 -14.99 -11.93 0.02
CA VAL A 63 -13.62 -12.43 0.20
C VAL A 63 -12.62 -11.27 0.25
N VAL A 64 -12.74 -10.29 -0.65
CA VAL A 64 -11.86 -9.10 -0.66
C VAL A 64 -12.04 -8.28 0.62
N ALA A 65 -13.27 -8.09 1.10
CA ALA A 65 -13.54 -7.37 2.34
C ALA A 65 -12.93 -8.08 3.56
N LEU A 66 -13.09 -9.39 3.66
CA LEU A 66 -12.48 -10.20 4.72
C LEU A 66 -10.95 -10.16 4.64
N MET A 67 -10.38 -10.28 3.44
CA MET A 67 -8.94 -10.21 3.21
C MET A 67 -8.37 -8.85 3.63
N ILE A 68 -8.97 -7.73 3.22
CA ILE A 68 -8.53 -6.38 3.62
C ILE A 68 -8.66 -6.18 5.13
N THR A 69 -9.75 -6.66 5.72
CA THR A 69 -9.94 -6.58 7.18
C THR A 69 -8.84 -7.36 7.89
N PHE A 70 -8.56 -8.58 7.44
CA PHE A 70 -7.49 -9.40 8.00
C PHE A 70 -6.12 -8.72 7.87
N THR A 71 -5.75 -8.23 6.69
CA THR A 71 -4.46 -7.57 6.47
C THR A 71 -4.33 -6.29 7.30
N ASP A 72 -5.39 -5.50 7.44
CA ASP A 72 -5.39 -4.29 8.27
C ASP A 72 -5.22 -4.62 9.76
N GLN A 73 -5.97 -5.60 10.27
CA GLN A 73 -5.85 -6.01 11.68
C GLN A 73 -4.47 -6.57 12.00
N ILE A 74 -3.94 -7.47 11.16
CA ILE A 74 -2.58 -8.01 11.33
C ILE A 74 -1.54 -6.89 11.26
N THR A 75 -1.67 -5.96 10.32
CA THR A 75 -0.77 -4.80 10.24
C THR A 75 -0.79 -3.99 11.54
N ASN A 76 -1.97 -3.75 12.12
CA ASN A 76 -2.09 -2.97 13.35
C ASN A 76 -1.55 -3.72 14.58
N VAL A 77 -1.68 -5.05 14.63
CA VAL A 77 -1.03 -5.89 15.65
C VAL A 77 0.48 -5.73 15.57
N PHE A 78 1.08 -5.88 14.39
CA PHE A 78 2.53 -5.73 14.19
C PHE A 78 3.00 -4.31 14.53
N LYS A 79 2.26 -3.28 14.11
CA LYS A 79 2.60 -1.88 14.44
C LYS A 79 2.67 -1.62 15.93
N ARG A 80 1.73 -2.18 16.70
CA ARG A 80 1.67 -2.03 18.16
C ARG A 80 2.65 -2.96 18.89
N GLY A 81 3.07 -4.06 18.26
CA GLY A 81 4.06 -4.97 18.83
C GLY A 81 5.50 -4.49 18.63
N PHE A 82 5.84 -4.05 17.41
CA PHE A 82 7.21 -3.61 17.08
C PHE A 82 7.44 -2.13 17.39
N GLU A 83 6.39 -1.31 17.37
CA GLU A 83 6.44 0.12 17.67
C GLU A 83 7.50 0.90 16.87
N ARG A 84 7.87 0.42 15.67
CA ARG A 84 8.88 1.07 14.83
C ARG A 84 8.37 2.46 14.38
N PRO A 85 9.05 3.56 14.75
CA PRO A 85 8.66 4.90 14.32
C PRO A 85 8.74 5.04 12.80
N ARG A 86 7.89 5.88 12.22
CA ARG A 86 8.03 6.28 10.81
C ARG A 86 9.21 7.23 10.63
N PRO A 87 9.80 7.33 9.43
CA PRO A 87 10.88 8.28 9.16
C PRO A 87 10.54 9.73 9.57
N CYS A 88 9.30 10.17 9.32
CA CYS A 88 8.79 11.49 9.72
C CYS A 88 8.64 11.71 11.24
N GLY A 89 8.84 10.69 12.07
CA GLY A 89 8.81 10.77 13.53
C GLY A 89 10.18 10.53 14.19
N VAL A 90 11.25 10.40 13.40
CA VAL A 90 12.62 10.22 13.92
C VAL A 90 13.35 11.57 13.82
N PRO A 91 13.70 12.22 14.95
CA PRO A 91 14.24 13.58 14.96
C PRO A 91 15.41 13.79 13.98
N ASN A 92 16.36 12.86 13.95
CA ASN A 92 17.56 12.97 13.13
C ASN A 92 17.30 12.75 11.62
N LEU A 93 16.16 12.19 11.22
CA LEU A 93 15.83 11.99 9.80
C LEU A 93 14.95 13.11 9.24
N VAL A 94 14.23 13.83 10.09
CA VAL A 94 13.23 14.83 9.65
C VAL A 94 13.87 15.94 8.84
N ASP A 95 15.10 16.34 9.19
CA ASP A 95 15.84 17.40 8.51
C ASP A 95 16.44 16.95 7.16
N GLU A 96 16.58 15.64 6.94
CA GLU A 96 17.19 15.06 5.73
C GLU A 96 16.16 14.59 4.68
N LEU A 97 14.88 14.49 5.07
CA LEU A 97 13.83 13.93 4.23
C LEU A 97 12.91 15.01 3.63
N ARG A 98 12.49 14.80 2.38
CA ARG A 98 11.37 15.52 1.74
C ARG A 98 10.03 14.97 2.26
N PHE A 99 9.45 15.67 3.23
CA PHE A 99 8.11 15.36 3.74
C PHE A 99 7.02 16.13 3.00
N ILE A 100 6.33 15.47 2.07
CA ILE A 100 5.21 16.07 1.31
C ILE A 100 3.84 15.48 1.69
N ALA A 101 3.82 14.45 2.54
CA ALA A 101 2.59 13.74 2.89
C ALA A 101 1.68 14.58 3.79
N VAL A 102 0.36 14.40 3.64
CA VAL A 102 -0.65 15.16 4.41
C VAL A 102 -0.57 14.88 5.92
N ARG A 103 -0.14 13.68 6.32
CA ARG A 103 -0.08 13.24 7.72
C ARG A 103 1.09 12.29 7.96
N CYS A 104 1.71 12.41 9.13
CA CYS A 104 2.65 11.42 9.65
C CYS A 104 1.92 10.47 10.62
N GLY A 105 2.02 9.17 10.38
CA GLY A 105 1.53 8.16 11.33
C GLY A 105 2.60 7.80 12.37
N LYS A 106 2.18 7.28 13.53
CA LYS A 106 3.10 6.91 14.62
C LYS A 106 4.06 5.78 14.23
N TYR A 107 3.51 4.62 13.86
CA TYR A 107 4.29 3.41 13.55
C TYR A 107 4.25 3.06 12.07
N GLY A 108 5.39 2.59 11.55
CA GLY A 108 5.62 2.30 10.14
C GLY A 108 5.65 0.82 9.77
N PHE A 109 5.99 -0.07 10.70
CA PHE A 109 6.25 -1.47 10.38
C PHE A 109 5.02 -2.38 10.54
N PHE A 110 4.57 -3.11 9.52
CA PHE A 110 4.81 -2.87 8.07
C PHE A 110 3.69 -1.99 7.47
N SER A 111 3.83 -1.62 6.20
CA SER A 111 2.88 -0.74 5.53
C SER A 111 1.55 -1.43 5.25
N GLY A 112 0.49 -0.90 5.88
CA GLY A 112 -0.89 -1.37 5.67
C GLY A 112 -1.44 -1.03 4.28
N HIS A 113 -1.05 0.12 3.71
CA HIS A 113 -1.44 0.44 2.34
C HIS A 113 -0.79 -0.53 1.35
N SER A 114 0.48 -0.88 1.55
CA SER A 114 1.18 -1.81 0.67
C SER A 114 0.62 -3.23 0.78
N SER A 115 0.33 -3.72 1.99
CA SER A 115 -0.24 -5.05 2.19
C SER A 115 -1.66 -5.17 1.63
N ASN A 116 -2.54 -4.19 1.89
CA ASN A 116 -3.90 -4.18 1.36
C ASN A 116 -3.90 -4.16 -0.17
N SER A 117 -3.14 -3.25 -0.79
CA SER A 117 -3.07 -3.13 -2.24
C SER A 117 -2.47 -4.37 -2.91
N MET A 118 -1.41 -4.95 -2.34
CA MET A 118 -0.79 -6.16 -2.88
C MET A 118 -1.71 -7.38 -2.77
N SER A 119 -2.41 -7.55 -1.64
CA SER A 119 -3.35 -8.64 -1.45
C SER A 119 -4.48 -8.60 -2.50
N ALA A 120 -5.05 -7.42 -2.74
CA ALA A 120 -6.06 -7.21 -3.78
C ALA A 120 -5.50 -7.46 -5.19
N ALA A 121 -4.31 -6.94 -5.50
CA ALA A 121 -3.68 -7.09 -6.80
C ALA A 121 -3.39 -8.56 -7.15
N VAL A 122 -2.81 -9.31 -6.21
CA VAL A 122 -2.51 -10.74 -6.41
C VAL A 122 -3.80 -11.55 -6.54
N PHE A 123 -4.77 -11.35 -5.65
CA PHE A 123 -6.02 -12.10 -5.66
C PHE A 123 -6.80 -11.87 -6.97
N ILE A 124 -7.04 -10.61 -7.34
CA ILE A 124 -7.77 -10.26 -8.56
C ILE A 124 -6.98 -10.66 -9.80
N GLY A 125 -5.65 -10.44 -9.80
CA GLY A 125 -4.77 -10.81 -10.90
C GLY A 125 -4.79 -12.31 -11.19
N LEU A 126 -4.72 -13.15 -10.15
CA LEU A 126 -4.81 -14.60 -10.31
C LEU A 126 -6.20 -15.06 -10.75
N MET A 127 -7.27 -14.42 -10.27
CA MET A 127 -8.65 -14.70 -10.69
C MET A 127 -8.90 -14.35 -12.16
N LEU A 128 -8.31 -13.26 -12.65
CA LEU A 128 -8.42 -12.84 -14.04
C LEU A 128 -7.46 -13.55 -14.99
N ARG A 129 -6.35 -14.11 -14.47
CA ARG A 129 -5.29 -14.77 -15.26
C ARG A 129 -5.81 -15.79 -16.28
N PRO A 130 -6.79 -16.68 -15.99
CA PRO A 130 -7.27 -17.65 -16.98
C PRO A 130 -7.94 -17.02 -18.21
N PHE A 131 -8.42 -15.77 -18.11
CA PHE A 131 -9.23 -15.13 -19.15
C PHE A 131 -8.48 -14.08 -19.98
N TYR A 132 -7.35 -13.59 -19.48
CA TYR A 132 -6.62 -12.46 -20.04
C TYR A 132 -5.10 -12.73 -20.10
N LYS A 133 -4.71 -13.97 -20.41
CA LYS A 133 -3.30 -14.23 -20.75
C LYS A 133 -2.96 -13.50 -22.04
N THR A 134 -1.86 -12.75 -22.02
CA THR A 134 -1.06 -12.48 -23.22
C THR A 134 -0.39 -13.77 -23.66
#